data_AF-A0A1S1PTX1-F1
#
_entry.id   AF-A0A1S1PTX1-F1
#
_cell.length_a   1.000
_cell.length_b   1.000
_cell.length_c   1.000
_cell.angle_alpha   90.00
_cell.angle_beta   90.00
_cell.angle_gamma   90.00
#
_symmetry.space_group_name_H-M   'P 1'
#
loop_
_entity.id
_entity.type
_entity.pdbx_description
1 polymer ?
#
loop_
_entity_poly.entity_id
_entity_poly.type
_entity_poly.pdbx_seq_one_letter_code
_entity_poly.pdbx_strand_id
1 'polypeptide(L)'
;MEQQQAQQVEQQLRQNWRQIRYRILDQFGQVSTADLDASTSVNDLVARIADKTNHSERYVENRIQELVGAGSALGGGASRDRLGSSQYNQFGQGGQGSQQQGQPFGAQQ
;
A
#
# COMPACT_ATOMS: atom_id res chain seq x y z
N MET A 1 -2.52 3.95 -22.55
CA MET A 1 -1.34 3.19 -22.08
C MET A 1 -1.87 2.24 -21.02
N GLU A 2 -2.18 0.97 -21.29
CA GLU A 2 -2.94 0.23 -20.26
C GLU A 2 -2.69 -1.28 -20.14
N GLN A 3 -2.39 -2.01 -21.22
CA GLN A 3 -2.33 -3.47 -21.11
C GLN A 3 -1.14 -3.98 -20.28
N GLN A 4 0.04 -3.38 -20.43
CA GLN A 4 1.22 -3.82 -19.68
C GLN A 4 1.13 -3.50 -18.18
N GLN A 5 0.48 -2.38 -17.82
CA GLN A 5 0.29 -2.00 -16.44
C GLN A 5 -0.81 -2.84 -15.78
N ALA A 6 -1.92 -3.08 -16.49
CA ALA A 6 -2.98 -3.98 -16.03
C ALA A 6 -2.46 -5.40 -15.76
N GLN A 7 -1.57 -5.92 -16.60
CA GLN A 7 -0.95 -7.24 -16.40
C GLN A 7 -0.07 -7.30 -15.14
N GLN A 8 0.69 -6.23 -14.85
CA GLN A 8 1.50 -6.17 -13.62
C GLN A 8 0.62 -6.08 -12.37
N VAL A 9 -0.44 -5.27 -12.43
CA VAL A 9 -1.44 -5.16 -11.35
C VAL A 9 -2.13 -6.50 -11.15
N GLU A 10 -2.51 -7.18 -12.22
CA GLU A 10 -3.15 -8.50 -12.16
C GLU A 10 -2.24 -9.54 -11.50
N GLN A 11 -0.95 -9.57 -11.86
CA GLN A 11 0.01 -10.48 -11.22
C GLN A 11 0.15 -10.22 -9.72
N GLN A 12 0.33 -8.96 -9.31
CA GLN A 12 0.46 -8.61 -7.89
C GLN A 12 -0.84 -8.85 -7.11
N LEU A 13 -1.99 -8.56 -7.74
CA LEU A 13 -3.32 -8.84 -7.21
C LEU A 13 -3.52 -10.33 -6.98
N ARG A 14 -3.10 -11.17 -7.91
CA ARG A 14 -3.16 -12.64 -7.79
C ARG A 14 -2.23 -13.16 -6.69
N GLN A 15 -1.00 -12.65 -6.61
CA GLN A 15 -0.05 -13.04 -5.57
C GLN A 15 -0.56 -12.72 -4.16
N ASN A 16 -1.17 -11.55 -3.99
CA ASN A 16 -1.67 -11.07 -2.69
C ASN A 16 -3.20 -11.17 -2.57
N TRP A 17 -3.84 -12.03 -3.37
CA TRP A 17 -5.30 -12.04 -3.55
C TRP A 17 -6.04 -12.16 -2.24
N ARG A 18 -5.61 -13.07 -1.35
CA ARG A 18 -6.24 -13.26 -0.05
C ARG A 18 -6.27 -11.98 0.78
N GLN A 19 -5.17 -11.24 0.84
CA GLN A 19 -5.07 -10.02 1.64
C GLN A 19 -5.83 -8.86 0.97
N ILE A 20 -5.63 -8.67 -0.34
CA ILE A 20 -6.29 -7.62 -1.11
C ILE A 20 -7.81 -7.80 -1.09
N ARG A 21 -8.30 -9.03 -1.21
CA ARG A 21 -9.72 -9.35 -1.12
C ARG A 21 -10.35 -8.84 0.17
N TYR A 22 -9.73 -9.06 1.33
CA TYR A 22 -10.26 -8.54 2.59
C TYR A 22 -10.29 -7.01 2.62
N ARG A 23 -9.28 -6.35 2.07
CA ARG A 23 -9.26 -4.89 1.96
C ARG A 23 -10.33 -4.37 0.98
N ILE A 24 -10.58 -5.08 -0.12
CA ILE A 24 -11.66 -4.74 -1.06
C ILE A 24 -13.01 -4.87 -0.35
N LEU A 25 -13.26 -5.96 0.38
CA LEU A 25 -14.51 -6.15 1.12
C LEU A 25 -14.73 -5.07 2.18
N ASP A 26 -13.66 -4.64 2.87
CA ASP A 26 -13.71 -3.54 3.84
C ASP A 26 -14.05 -2.19 3.18
N GLN A 27 -13.44 -1.89 2.03
CA GLN A 27 -13.64 -0.62 1.32
C GLN A 27 -14.97 -0.58 0.55
N PHE A 28 -15.42 -1.73 0.05
CA PHE A 28 -16.61 -1.90 -0.77
C PHE A 28 -17.59 -2.86 -0.08
N GLY A 29 -18.11 -2.47 1.09
CA GLY A 29 -18.95 -3.33 1.93
C GLY A 29 -20.28 -3.80 1.31
N GLN A 30 -20.65 -3.30 0.13
CA GLN A 30 -21.81 -3.78 -0.64
C GLN A 30 -21.47 -4.98 -1.55
N VAL A 31 -20.19 -5.30 -1.73
CA VAL A 31 -19.72 -6.39 -2.57
C VAL A 31 -19.52 -7.63 -1.72
N SER A 32 -20.05 -8.78 -2.17
CA SER A 32 -19.88 -10.02 -1.44
C SER A 32 -18.62 -10.74 -1.86
N THR A 33 -18.11 -11.58 -0.96
CA THR A 33 -16.99 -12.50 -1.19
C THR A 33 -17.16 -13.35 -2.46
N ALA A 34 -18.39 -13.73 -2.78
CA ALA A 34 -18.75 -14.48 -3.98
C ALA A 34 -18.63 -13.65 -5.27
N ASP A 35 -19.00 -12.37 -5.25
CA ASP A 35 -18.85 -11.47 -6.40
C ASP A 35 -17.37 -11.28 -6.77
N LEU A 36 -16.50 -11.19 -5.75
CA LEU A 36 -15.05 -11.07 -5.95
C LEU A 36 -14.42 -12.38 -6.48
N ASP A 37 -14.92 -13.54 -6.04
CA ASP A 37 -14.40 -14.86 -6.45
C ASP A 37 -14.75 -15.19 -7.90
N ALA A 38 -15.92 -14.72 -8.36
CA ALA A 38 -16.38 -14.88 -9.73
C ALA A 38 -15.51 -14.11 -10.75
N SER A 39 -14.67 -13.16 -10.29
CA SER A 39 -13.84 -12.35 -11.17
C SER A 39 -12.56 -13.04 -11.63
N THR A 40 -12.45 -13.21 -12.95
CA THR A 40 -11.30 -13.85 -13.60
C THR A 40 -10.18 -12.88 -13.98
N SER A 41 -10.47 -11.57 -14.01
CA SER A 41 -9.52 -10.53 -14.40
C SER A 41 -9.75 -9.24 -13.62
N VAL A 42 -8.76 -8.36 -13.60
CA VAL A 42 -8.86 -7.04 -12.93
C VAL A 42 -10.00 -6.20 -13.52
N ASN A 43 -10.19 -6.21 -14.84
CA ASN A 43 -11.28 -5.47 -15.49
C ASN A 43 -12.67 -5.97 -15.07
N ASP A 44 -12.85 -7.30 -14.97
CA ASP A 44 -14.12 -7.88 -14.53
C ASP A 44 -14.38 -7.57 -13.05
N LEU A 45 -13.34 -7.61 -12.22
CA LEU A 45 -13.40 -7.19 -10.82
C LEU A 45 -13.84 -5.72 -10.68
N VAL A 46 -13.24 -4.82 -11.47
CA VAL A 46 -13.59 -3.39 -11.50
C VAL A 46 -15.05 -3.20 -11.88
N ALA A 47 -15.49 -3.83 -12.98
CA ALA A 47 -16.85 -3.70 -13.50
C ALA A 47 -17.89 -4.20 -12.49
N ARG A 48 -17.64 -5.35 -11.84
CA ARG A 48 -18.56 -5.91 -10.83
C ARG A 48 -18.66 -5.03 -9.59
N ILE A 49 -17.54 -4.55 -9.07
CA ILE A 49 -17.55 -3.66 -7.90
C ILE A 49 -18.29 -2.37 -8.26
N ALA A 50 -17.99 -1.75 -9.42
CA ALA A 50 -18.65 -0.54 -9.90
C ALA A 50 -20.19 -0.72 -9.99
N ASP A 51 -20.64 -1.84 -10.58
CA ASP A 51 -22.06 -2.21 -10.68
C ASP A 51 -22.72 -2.34 -9.30
N LYS A 52 -22.09 -3.06 -8.36
CA LYS A 52 -22.65 -3.30 -7.02
C LYS A 52 -22.65 -2.08 -6.12
N THR A 53 -21.62 -1.24 -6.19
CA THR A 53 -21.44 -0.10 -5.28
C THR A 53 -21.93 1.22 -5.88
N ASN A 54 -22.42 1.21 -7.14
CA ASN A 54 -22.76 2.41 -7.91
C ASN A 54 -21.59 3.42 -7.97
N HIS A 55 -20.35 2.92 -8.03
CA HIS A 55 -19.17 3.75 -8.22
C HIS A 55 -18.75 3.73 -9.69
N SER A 56 -17.98 4.74 -10.12
CA SER A 56 -17.41 4.72 -11.46
C SER A 56 -16.28 3.68 -11.55
N GLU A 57 -16.18 2.99 -12.68
CA GLU A 57 -15.11 2.02 -12.94
C GLU A 57 -13.73 2.64 -12.73
N ARG A 58 -13.55 3.91 -13.13
CA ARG A 58 -12.30 4.67 -12.94
C ARG A 58 -11.95 4.86 -11.47
N TYR A 59 -12.94 5.11 -10.61
CA TYR A 59 -12.71 5.22 -9.17
C TYR A 59 -12.29 3.86 -8.58
N VAL A 60 -13.00 2.80 -8.95
CA VAL A 60 -12.72 1.44 -8.48
C VAL A 60 -11.35 0.95 -8.95
N GLU A 61 -11.01 1.19 -10.22
CA GLU A 61 -9.71 0.89 -10.80
C GLU A 61 -8.58 1.55 -10.00
N ASN A 62 -8.67 2.87 -9.79
CA ASN A 62 -7.68 3.60 -8.99
C ASN A 62 -7.56 2.99 -7.59
N ARG A 63 -8.68 2.65 -6.95
CA ARG A 63 -8.68 2.07 -5.61
C ARG A 63 -8.02 0.70 -5.57
N ILE A 64 -8.28 -0.16 -6.56
CA ILE A 64 -7.63 -1.48 -6.65
C ILE A 64 -6.14 -1.32 -6.90
N GLN A 65 -5.72 -0.40 -7.78
CA GLN A 65 -4.31 -0.10 -8.01
C GLN A 65 -3.62 0.39 -6.73
N GLU A 66 -4.27 1.25 -5.94
CA GLU A 66 -3.79 1.67 -4.63
C GLU A 66 -3.67 0.49 -3.66
N LEU A 67 -4.64 -0.44 -3.63
CA LEU A 67 -4.61 -1.60 -2.74
C LEU A 67 -3.49 -2.59 -3.11
N VAL A 68 -3.24 -2.78 -4.41
CA VAL A 68 -2.17 -3.62 -4.96
C VAL A 68 -0.81 -2.97 -4.72
N GLY A 69 -0.67 -1.68 -5.01
CA GLY A 69 0.56 -0.90 -4.75
C GLY A 69 0.86 -0.74 -3.26
N ALA A 70 -0.17 -0.58 -2.42
CA ALA A 70 -0.05 -0.62 -0.97
C ALA A 70 0.25 -2.02 -0.44
N GLY A 71 -0.05 -3.09 -1.19
CA GLY A 71 0.33 -4.47 -0.87
C GLY A 71 1.86 -4.65 -0.87
N SER A 72 2.58 -3.94 -1.75
CA SER A 72 4.05 -3.86 -1.70
C SER A 72 4.59 -3.08 -0.49
N ALA A 73 3.75 -2.31 0.20
CA ALA A 73 4.07 -1.61 1.46
C ALA A 73 3.58 -2.34 2.72
N LEU A 74 2.74 -3.37 2.58
CA LEU A 74 2.10 -4.09 3.70
C LEU A 74 2.60 -5.53 3.88
N GLY A 75 3.47 -6.01 3.01
CA GLY A 75 4.19 -7.29 3.15
C GLY A 75 5.57 -7.20 3.82
N GLY A 76 6.02 -6.01 4.19
CA GLY A 76 7.28 -5.77 4.87
C GLY A 76 7.36 -4.29 5.21
N GLY A 77 7.68 -3.97 6.47
CA GLY A 77 7.68 -2.58 6.95
C GLY A 77 8.50 -1.66 6.05
N ALA A 78 7.84 -0.84 5.24
CA ALA A 78 8.37 0.39 4.66
C ALA A 78 7.26 1.09 3.88
N SER A 79 7.20 2.42 4.03
CA SER A 79 6.56 3.35 3.08
C SER A 79 5.12 3.77 3.39
N ARG A 80 4.89 4.28 4.62
CA ARG A 80 4.01 5.45 4.78
C ARG A 80 4.75 6.78 4.47
N ASP A 81 6.01 6.67 4.03
CA ASP A 81 6.93 7.79 3.78
C ASP A 81 7.45 7.83 2.33
N ARG A 82 6.65 7.49 1.30
CA ARG A 82 7.11 7.60 -0.11
C ARG A 82 6.04 8.05 -1.13
N LEU A 83 5.08 8.88 -0.74
CA LEU A 83 4.22 9.55 -1.73
C LEU A 83 3.85 10.99 -1.35
N GLY A 84 4.81 11.74 -0.79
CA GLY A 84 4.54 13.15 -0.49
C GLY A 84 5.67 13.91 0.19
N SER A 85 6.89 13.89 -0.34
CA SER A 85 7.83 15.03 -0.18
C SER A 85 9.03 14.87 -1.11
N SER A 86 8.84 15.24 -2.38
CA SER A 86 9.96 15.87 -3.09
C SER A 86 10.07 17.28 -2.53
N GLN A 87 11.30 17.70 -2.22
CA GLN A 87 11.71 19.06 -1.85
C GLN A 87 11.86 19.29 -0.34
N TYR A 88 12.92 18.74 0.26
CA TYR A 88 13.86 19.53 1.08
C TYR A 88 15.22 18.84 1.06
N ASN A 89 16.01 19.19 0.05
CA ASN A 89 17.42 18.92 -0.01
C ASN A 89 18.10 20.05 0.78
N GLN A 90 18.24 19.94 2.11
CA GLN A 90 19.05 20.91 2.86
C GLN A 90 19.59 20.36 4.20
N PHE A 91 20.87 19.95 4.15
CA PHE A 91 21.92 20.05 5.19
C PHE A 91 22.16 18.88 6.16
N GLY A 92 23.43 18.43 6.17
CA GLY A 92 24.14 17.82 7.31
C GLY A 92 24.29 16.30 7.23
N GLN A 93 25.24 15.73 6.48
CA GLN A 93 26.67 15.64 6.78
C GLN A 93 27.00 15.02 8.17
N GLY A 94 27.31 13.72 8.16
CA GLY A 94 28.49 13.15 8.84
C GLY A 94 28.43 12.87 10.34
N GLY A 95 28.99 11.72 10.73
CA GLY A 95 29.75 11.65 11.98
C GLY A 95 29.36 10.54 12.94
N GLN A 96 30.29 9.60 13.11
CA GLN A 96 30.34 8.58 14.15
C GLN A 96 30.22 9.18 15.57
N GLY A 97 29.23 8.74 16.35
CA GLY A 97 29.16 8.98 17.78
C GLY A 97 29.72 7.79 18.55
N SER A 98 31.04 7.73 18.70
CA SER A 98 31.70 6.89 19.69
C SER A 98 32.13 7.77 20.88
N GLN A 99 32.12 7.18 22.08
CA GLN A 99 32.81 7.63 23.31
C GLN A 99 32.12 8.69 24.18
N GLN A 100 31.74 8.26 25.39
CA GLN A 100 31.82 8.96 26.69
C GLN A 100 31.14 8.04 27.73
N GLN A 101 31.83 7.04 28.29
CA GLN A 101 32.72 7.12 29.46
C GLN A 101 32.09 7.92 30.61
N GLY A 102 31.16 7.28 31.32
CA GLY A 102 30.63 7.78 32.59
C GLY A 102 31.69 7.64 33.69
N GLN A 103 32.09 8.77 34.27
CA GLN A 103 32.80 8.84 35.54
C GLN A 103 31.80 9.30 36.62
N PRO A 104 31.78 8.66 37.81
CA PRO A 104 30.85 9.00 38.89
C PRO A 104 31.36 10.24 39.65
N PHE A 105 30.56 11.31 39.66
CA PHE A 105 30.75 12.44 40.57
C PHE A 105 29.80 12.30 41.76
N GLY A 106 30.35 12.05 42.95
CA GLY A 106 29.61 11.98 44.21
C GLY A 106 30.56 12.07 45.41
N ALA A 107 31.05 13.28 45.69
CA ALA A 107 31.72 13.64 46.94
C ALA A 107 31.28 15.06 47.33
N GLN A 108 31.11 15.29 48.64
CA GLN A 108 30.55 16.46 49.36
C GLN A 108 29.06 16.25 49.69
N GLN A 109 28.61 16.11 50.94
CA GLN A 109 29.14 16.53 52.25
C GLN A 109 28.72 15.53 53.34
#